data_AF-A0A963QPI3-F1
#
_entry.id   AF-A0A963QPI3-F1
#
_cell.length_a   1.000
_cell.length_b   1.000
_cell.length_c   1.000
_cell.angle_alpha   90.00
_cell.angle_beta   90.00
_cell.angle_gamma   90.00
#
_symmetry.space_group_name_H-M   'P 1'
#
loop_
_entity.id
_entity.type
_entity.pdbx_description
1 polymer ?
#
loop_
_entity_poly.entity_id
_entity_poly.type
_entity_poly.pdbx_seq_one_letter_code
_entity_poly.pdbx_strand_id
1 'polypeptide(L)'
;MQKRQLGTSYRDFQRLWRSHGDFAASVPAFWDNVERYVHNDPLEDLTGLPGVTDEYDAVGELYYTSFETWVSMRDVMLNGIAPDEKRVFAGAPVSVRGQRTTYQPLRGLFKLFTLASFRDEAARANAQALLDEHAAVTLGLEGFGGRLAGFTVTRAREADPSVGVSGVAHMSSSRDLMFVHHFDDADLAHKAMNSADYARLELAQDKLFDWDSRIVVMTRGWVLKGENA
;
A
#
# COMPACT_ATOMS: atom_id res chain seq x y z
N MET A 1 2.94 -3.17 4.48
CA MET A 1 4.32 -2.77 4.77
C MET A 1 4.90 -3.72 5.79
N GLN A 2 6.17 -4.09 5.63
CA GLN A 2 6.85 -5.10 6.42
C GLN A 2 8.27 -4.64 6.77
N LYS A 3 8.79 -5.12 7.90
CA LYS A 3 10.20 -4.98 8.30
C LYS A 3 10.92 -6.31 8.10
N ARG A 4 12.22 -6.27 7.80
CA ARG A 4 13.07 -7.46 7.67
C ARG A 4 13.35 -8.09 9.03
N GLN A 5 13.68 -9.38 9.04
CA GLN A 5 14.16 -10.07 10.23
C GLN A 5 15.38 -9.37 10.86
N LEU A 6 15.44 -9.34 12.20
CA LEU A 6 16.56 -8.75 12.92
C LEU A 6 17.86 -9.48 12.56
N GLY A 7 18.91 -8.71 12.26
CA GLY A 7 20.21 -9.25 11.86
C GLY A 7 20.34 -9.58 10.36
N THR A 8 19.26 -9.49 9.58
CA THR A 8 19.31 -9.66 8.13
C THR A 8 19.79 -8.36 7.45
N SER A 9 20.83 -8.46 6.63
CA SER A 9 21.29 -7.32 5.81
C SER A 9 20.23 -6.94 4.77
N TYR A 10 20.16 -5.68 4.34
CA TYR A 10 19.18 -5.29 3.32
C TYR A 10 19.35 -6.06 2.01
N ARG A 11 20.59 -6.31 1.58
CA ARG A 11 20.90 -7.12 0.40
C ARG A 11 20.36 -8.54 0.51
N ASP A 12 20.56 -9.19 1.67
CA ASP A 12 20.05 -10.55 1.88
C ASP A 12 18.53 -10.55 2.00
N PHE A 13 17.97 -9.53 2.65
CA PHE A 13 16.54 -9.33 2.71
C PHE A 13 15.92 -9.18 1.30
N GLN A 14 16.50 -8.38 0.40
CA GLN A 14 16.00 -8.25 -0.97
C GLN A 14 15.97 -9.60 -1.70
N ARG A 15 16.97 -10.46 -1.50
CA ARG A 15 16.97 -11.82 -2.06
C ARG A 15 15.87 -12.69 -1.46
N LEU A 16 15.70 -12.65 -0.13
CA LEU A 16 14.62 -13.35 0.57
C LEU A 16 13.25 -12.86 0.09
N TRP A 17 13.10 -11.55 -0.10
CA TRP A 17 11.87 -10.92 -0.58
C TRP A 17 11.54 -11.32 -2.01
N ARG A 18 12.53 -11.43 -2.91
CA ARG A 18 12.29 -11.98 -4.26
C ARG A 18 11.92 -13.45 -4.22
N SER A 19 12.66 -14.25 -3.45
CA SER A 19 12.38 -15.68 -3.26
C SER A 19 11.00 -15.94 -2.67
N HIS A 20 10.49 -15.05 -1.81
CA HIS A 20 9.13 -15.12 -1.30
C HIS A 20 8.09 -14.95 -2.41
N GLY A 21 8.32 -14.02 -3.34
CA GLY A 21 7.47 -13.82 -4.52
C GLY A 21 7.44 -15.07 -5.41
N ASP A 22 8.61 -15.67 -5.66
CA ASP A 22 8.72 -16.92 -6.41
C ASP A 22 8.01 -18.08 -5.70
N PHE A 23 8.16 -18.18 -4.38
CA PHE A 23 7.45 -19.17 -3.57
C PHE A 23 5.93 -18.98 -3.66
N ALA A 24 5.42 -17.75 -3.50
CA ALA A 24 4.01 -17.46 -3.62
C ALA A 24 3.47 -17.82 -5.02
N ALA A 25 4.26 -17.54 -6.07
CA ALA A 25 3.92 -17.93 -7.45
C ALA A 25 3.90 -19.46 -7.66
N SER A 26 4.66 -20.21 -6.85
CA SER A 26 4.68 -21.68 -6.90
C SER A 26 3.46 -22.35 -6.25
N VAL A 27 2.58 -21.60 -5.58
CA VAL A 27 1.37 -22.10 -4.91
C VAL A 27 0.14 -21.79 -5.78
N PRO A 28 -0.38 -22.73 -6.61
CA PRO A 28 -1.44 -22.41 -7.57
C PRO A 28 -2.72 -21.89 -6.92
N ALA A 29 -3.10 -22.48 -5.77
CA ALA A 29 -4.27 -22.07 -5.00
C ALA A 29 -4.24 -20.59 -4.57
N PHE A 30 -3.05 -20.00 -4.46
CA PHE A 30 -2.86 -18.57 -4.24
C PHE A 30 -2.73 -17.84 -5.58
N TRP A 31 -1.78 -18.28 -6.42
CA TRP A 31 -1.36 -17.55 -7.60
C TRP A 31 -2.49 -17.35 -8.62
N ASP A 32 -3.35 -18.35 -8.82
CA ASP A 32 -4.43 -18.30 -9.81
C ASP A 32 -5.50 -17.25 -9.48
N ASN A 33 -5.63 -16.90 -8.19
CA ASN A 33 -6.64 -15.96 -7.69
C ASN A 33 -6.12 -14.51 -7.57
N VAL A 34 -4.81 -14.29 -7.71
CA VAL A 34 -4.20 -12.96 -7.72
C VAL A 34 -4.27 -12.39 -9.13
N GLU A 35 -4.81 -11.19 -9.33
CA GLU A 35 -4.80 -10.52 -10.63
C GLU A 35 -3.47 -9.82 -10.88
N ARG A 36 -2.95 -9.16 -9.85
CA ARG A 36 -1.69 -8.42 -9.90
C ARG A 36 -0.95 -8.58 -8.58
N TYR A 37 0.36 -8.79 -8.68
CA TYR A 37 1.26 -8.85 -7.53
C TYR A 37 2.48 -7.97 -7.80
N VAL A 38 2.71 -6.99 -6.94
CA VAL A 38 3.86 -6.09 -6.99
C VAL A 38 4.63 -6.16 -5.68
N HIS A 39 5.94 -6.37 -5.79
CA HIS A 39 6.88 -6.16 -4.70
C HIS A 39 7.41 -4.74 -4.80
N ASN A 40 7.05 -3.86 -3.87
CA ASN A 40 7.55 -2.50 -3.87
C ASN A 40 8.67 -2.38 -2.83
N ASP A 41 9.85 -1.95 -3.29
CA ASP A 41 11.03 -1.74 -2.46
C ASP A 41 11.04 -0.27 -2.03
N PRO A 42 11.04 0.03 -0.72
CA PRO A 42 11.32 1.35 -0.19
C PRO A 42 12.66 1.87 -0.73
N LEU A 43 12.71 3.14 -1.14
CA LEU A 43 13.95 3.75 -1.60
C LEU A 43 14.77 4.19 -0.38
N GLU A 44 16.00 3.65 -0.23
CA GLU A 44 16.85 3.89 0.95
C GLU A 44 17.48 5.30 0.99
N ASP A 45 17.66 5.95 -0.15
CA ASP A 45 18.34 7.25 -0.28
C ASP A 45 17.37 8.37 -0.65
N LEU A 46 16.47 8.71 0.29
CA LEU A 46 15.47 9.77 0.10
C LEU A 46 15.69 10.94 1.05
N THR A 47 16.94 11.41 1.12
CA THR A 47 17.24 12.62 1.88
C THR A 47 16.33 13.77 1.42
N GLY A 48 15.51 14.30 2.32
CA GLY A 48 14.61 15.43 2.03
C GLY A 48 13.21 15.07 1.52
N LEU A 49 12.81 13.79 1.51
CA LEU A 49 11.43 13.42 1.20
C LEU A 49 10.58 13.17 2.46
N PRO A 50 9.27 13.46 2.38
CA PRO A 50 8.35 13.26 3.50
C PRO A 50 8.12 11.76 3.78
N GLY A 51 8.04 11.41 5.06
CA GLY A 51 7.64 10.09 5.53
C GLY A 51 8.70 9.35 6.34
N VAL A 52 8.50 8.03 6.45
CA VAL A 52 9.28 7.10 7.27
C VAL A 52 9.76 5.93 6.39
N THR A 53 10.23 6.26 5.18
CA THR A 53 10.58 5.25 4.17
C THR A 53 11.67 4.29 4.68
N ASP A 54 12.59 4.80 5.48
CA ASP A 54 13.69 4.07 6.12
C ASP A 54 13.25 3.12 7.24
N GLU A 55 12.02 3.27 7.76
CA GLU A 55 11.50 2.38 8.80
C GLU A 55 10.99 1.03 8.29
N TYR A 56 10.75 0.92 6.98
CA TYR A 56 10.16 -0.26 6.35
C TYR A 56 11.08 -0.81 5.27
N ASP A 57 11.02 -2.12 5.07
CA ASP A 57 11.89 -2.82 4.13
C ASP A 57 11.14 -3.30 2.87
N ALA A 58 9.82 -3.48 2.95
CA ALA A 58 9.01 -3.91 1.83
C ALA A 58 7.54 -3.48 1.91
N VAL A 59 6.94 -3.29 0.73
CA VAL A 59 5.49 -3.16 0.57
C VAL A 59 5.02 -4.17 -0.47
N GLY A 60 4.37 -5.25 -0.01
CA GLY A 60 3.62 -6.15 -0.88
C GLY A 60 2.29 -5.53 -1.29
N GLU A 61 2.00 -5.52 -2.59
CA GLU A 61 0.74 -5.03 -3.15
C GLU A 61 0.08 -6.12 -3.98
N LEU A 62 -1.12 -6.50 -3.59
CA LEU A 62 -1.89 -7.58 -4.20
C LEU A 62 -3.25 -7.07 -4.66
N TYR A 63 -3.65 -7.50 -5.85
CA TYR A 63 -4.95 -7.21 -6.43
C TYR A 63 -5.69 -8.52 -6.66
N TYR A 64 -6.98 -8.47 -6.43
CA TYR A 64 -7.91 -9.58 -6.54
C TYR A 64 -9.14 -9.10 -7.29
N THR A 65 -9.83 -10.02 -7.97
CA THR A 65 -11.09 -9.75 -8.68
C THR A 65 -12.15 -9.12 -7.77
N SER A 66 -12.16 -9.49 -6.49
CA SER A 66 -13.04 -8.93 -5.48
C SER A 66 -12.45 -9.11 -4.08
N PHE A 67 -13.04 -8.43 -3.10
CA PHE A 67 -12.69 -8.65 -1.69
C PHE A 67 -13.06 -10.07 -1.25
N GLU A 68 -14.15 -10.62 -1.78
CA GLU A 68 -14.63 -11.97 -1.51
C GLU A 68 -13.63 -13.03 -2.00
N THR A 69 -12.96 -12.79 -3.13
CA THR A 69 -11.84 -13.63 -3.59
C THR A 69 -10.69 -13.62 -2.59
N TRP A 70 -10.30 -12.43 -2.09
CA TRP A 70 -9.28 -12.34 -1.04
C TRP A 70 -9.67 -13.13 0.22
N VAL A 71 -10.93 -13.01 0.64
CA VAL A 71 -11.50 -13.75 1.77
C VAL A 71 -11.41 -15.27 1.55
N SER A 72 -11.76 -15.76 0.37
CA SER A 72 -11.78 -17.21 0.09
C SER A 72 -10.37 -17.83 0.13
N MET A 73 -9.33 -17.03 -0.12
CA MET A 73 -7.93 -17.45 0.01
C MET A 73 -7.38 -17.42 1.43
N ARG A 74 -8.15 -17.01 2.45
CA ARG A 74 -7.65 -16.87 3.83
C ARG A 74 -6.88 -18.10 4.30
N ASP A 75 -7.41 -19.29 4.09
CA ASP A 75 -6.79 -20.53 4.58
C ASP A 75 -5.52 -20.88 3.79
N VAL A 76 -5.47 -20.54 2.49
CA VAL A 76 -4.27 -20.65 1.65
C VAL A 76 -3.20 -19.67 2.12
N MET A 77 -3.58 -18.42 2.43
CA MET A 77 -2.66 -17.41 2.96
C MET A 77 -2.08 -17.86 4.32
N LEU A 78 -2.92 -18.28 5.25
CA LEU A 78 -2.49 -18.64 6.60
C LEU A 78 -1.64 -19.91 6.66
N ASN A 79 -1.96 -20.91 5.85
CA ASN A 79 -1.30 -22.22 5.94
C ASN A 79 -0.25 -22.43 4.84
N GLY A 80 -0.43 -21.81 3.68
CA GLY A 80 0.46 -21.96 2.52
C GLY A 80 1.51 -20.85 2.40
N ILE A 81 1.15 -19.60 2.71
CA ILE A 81 2.03 -18.43 2.47
C ILE A 81 2.69 -17.92 3.75
N ALA A 82 1.92 -17.75 4.83
CA ALA A 82 2.39 -17.16 6.08
C ALA A 82 3.59 -17.88 6.74
N PRO A 83 3.77 -19.23 6.62
CA PRO A 83 5.00 -19.87 7.10
C PRO A 83 6.26 -19.32 6.43
N ASP A 84 6.21 -19.03 5.13
CA ASP A 84 7.34 -18.41 4.42
C ASP A 84 7.46 -16.92 4.75
N GLU A 85 6.35 -16.19 4.92
CA GLU A 85 6.39 -14.80 5.37
C GLU A 85 7.14 -14.65 6.70
N LYS A 86 6.93 -15.57 7.66
CA LYS A 86 7.63 -15.57 8.97
C LYS A 86 9.14 -15.75 8.84
N ARG A 87 9.62 -16.42 7.78
CA ARG A 87 11.05 -16.54 7.49
C ARG A 87 11.64 -15.22 6.99
N VAL A 88 10.84 -14.38 6.34
CA VAL A 88 11.28 -13.17 5.63
C VAL A 88 11.10 -11.91 6.48
N PHE A 89 9.98 -11.81 7.21
CA PHE A 89 9.53 -10.59 7.86
C PHE A 89 9.48 -10.66 9.38
N ALA A 90 9.80 -9.53 10.02
CA ALA A 90 9.65 -9.34 11.44
C ALA A 90 8.28 -8.72 11.78
N GLY A 91 7.56 -9.38 12.69
CA GLY A 91 6.33 -8.85 13.27
C GLY A 91 5.10 -8.91 12.35
N ALA A 92 4.08 -8.16 12.72
CA ALA A 92 2.84 -8.06 11.94
C ALA A 92 2.94 -6.94 10.89
N PRO A 93 2.34 -7.12 9.70
CA PRO A 93 2.32 -6.08 8.68
C PRO A 93 1.47 -4.88 9.09
N VAL A 94 1.89 -3.69 8.66
CA VAL A 94 0.96 -2.56 8.51
C VAL A 94 0.21 -2.76 7.19
N SER A 95 -1.12 -2.83 7.23
CA SER A 95 -1.91 -3.27 6.08
C SER A 95 -3.27 -2.57 5.98
N VAL A 96 -3.73 -2.42 4.74
CA VAL A 96 -5.09 -2.01 4.37
C VAL A 96 -5.62 -3.04 3.39
N ARG A 97 -6.78 -3.62 3.71
CA ARG A 97 -7.46 -4.62 2.90
C ARG A 97 -8.91 -4.22 2.71
N GLY A 98 -9.33 -4.10 1.46
CA GLY A 98 -10.68 -3.65 1.17
C GLY A 98 -10.84 -3.24 -0.29
N GLN A 99 -11.77 -2.33 -0.51
CA GLN A 99 -12.14 -1.89 -1.85
C GLN A 99 -11.18 -0.80 -2.34
N ARG A 100 -10.68 -0.98 -3.56
CA ARG A 100 -9.88 0.01 -4.26
C ARG A 100 -10.73 0.80 -5.24
N THR A 101 -10.56 2.12 -5.21
CA THR A 101 -11.08 3.07 -6.19
C THR A 101 -9.91 3.62 -7.00
N THR A 102 -10.06 3.60 -8.33
CA THR A 102 -9.08 4.15 -9.27
C THR A 102 -9.60 5.48 -9.79
N TYR A 103 -8.92 6.56 -9.43
CA TYR A 103 -9.26 7.92 -9.87
C TYR A 103 -8.47 8.33 -11.13
N GLN A 104 -7.29 7.72 -11.34
CA GLN A 104 -6.49 7.87 -12.56
C GLN A 104 -5.85 6.52 -12.92
N PRO A 105 -5.78 6.13 -14.22
CA PRO A 105 -5.20 4.86 -14.66
C PRO A 105 -3.81 4.57 -14.08
N LEU A 106 -3.50 3.29 -13.83
CA LEU A 106 -2.36 2.88 -13.00
C LEU A 106 -1.02 2.79 -13.71
N ARG A 107 -0.44 3.90 -14.15
CA ARG A 107 0.90 3.89 -14.75
C ARG A 107 2.00 4.15 -13.74
N GLY A 108 3.23 3.78 -14.06
CA GLY A 108 4.41 4.15 -13.27
C GLY A 108 4.73 3.19 -12.12
N LEU A 109 6.04 2.95 -11.94
CA LEU A 109 6.57 2.00 -10.96
C LEU A 109 6.99 2.68 -9.65
N PHE A 110 7.20 3.99 -9.64
CA PHE A 110 7.52 4.72 -8.43
C PHE A 110 6.22 5.10 -7.72
N LYS A 111 6.11 4.79 -6.43
CA LYS A 111 4.86 4.93 -5.70
C LYS A 111 5.06 5.52 -4.31
N LEU A 112 4.28 6.55 -4.02
CA LEU A 112 4.09 7.08 -2.66
C LEU A 112 2.86 6.41 -2.04
N PHE A 113 3.11 5.49 -1.12
CA PHE A 113 2.09 4.88 -0.28
C PHE A 113 1.84 5.76 0.93
N THR A 114 0.61 6.21 1.13
CA THR A 114 0.17 6.91 2.35
C THR A 114 -0.91 6.09 3.04
N LEU A 115 -0.61 5.54 4.21
CA LEU A 115 -1.55 4.76 5.01
C LEU A 115 -1.95 5.57 6.24
N ALA A 116 -3.24 5.58 6.58
CA ALA A 116 -3.74 6.31 7.74
C ALA A 116 -5.07 5.73 8.25
N SER A 117 -5.45 6.10 9.48
CA SER A 117 -6.77 5.85 10.06
C SER A 117 -7.66 7.08 9.88
N PHE A 118 -8.98 6.90 9.81
CA PHE A 118 -9.87 8.06 9.82
C PHE A 118 -9.66 8.90 11.07
N ARG A 119 -9.80 10.21 10.95
CA ARG A 119 -9.62 11.15 12.06
C ARG A 119 -10.58 10.85 13.22
N ASP A 120 -11.83 10.60 12.86
CA ASP A 120 -12.92 10.33 13.79
C ASP A 120 -14.05 9.55 13.10
N GLU A 121 -15.08 9.20 13.87
CA GLU A 121 -16.23 8.45 13.37
C GLU A 121 -17.07 9.25 12.36
N ALA A 122 -17.08 10.58 12.42
CA ALA A 122 -17.79 11.41 11.46
C ALA A 122 -17.09 11.40 10.10
N ALA A 123 -15.75 11.41 10.07
CA ALA A 123 -14.97 11.22 8.86
C ALA A 123 -15.19 9.82 8.27
N ARG A 124 -15.25 8.79 9.12
CA ARG A 124 -15.56 7.41 8.68
C ARG A 124 -16.95 7.31 8.06
N ALA A 125 -17.97 7.86 8.70
CA ALA A 125 -19.35 7.86 8.20
C ALA A 125 -19.49 8.57 6.84
N ASN A 126 -18.68 9.61 6.60
CA ASN A 126 -18.68 10.39 5.36
C ASN A 126 -17.52 10.03 4.40
N ALA A 127 -16.90 8.85 4.60
CA ALA A 127 -15.65 8.49 3.95
C ALA A 127 -15.66 8.70 2.43
N GLN A 128 -16.70 8.23 1.73
CA GLN A 128 -16.72 8.30 0.26
C GLN A 128 -16.64 9.75 -0.25
N ALA A 129 -17.45 10.64 0.31
CA ALA A 129 -17.47 12.05 -0.09
C ALA A 129 -16.12 12.74 0.19
N LEU A 130 -15.51 12.46 1.35
CA LEU A 130 -14.20 13.01 1.71
C LEU A 130 -13.07 12.45 0.83
N LEU A 131 -13.14 11.18 0.43
CA LEU A 131 -12.16 10.59 -0.48
C LEU A 131 -12.30 11.16 -1.90
N ASP A 132 -13.52 11.41 -2.36
CA ASP A 132 -13.77 12.06 -3.65
C ASP A 132 -13.31 13.52 -3.65
N GLU A 133 -13.55 14.27 -2.56
CA GLU A 133 -13.00 15.62 -2.36
C GLU A 133 -11.47 15.59 -2.35
N HIS A 134 -10.87 14.66 -1.59
CA HIS A 134 -9.43 14.49 -1.53
C HIS A 134 -8.83 14.17 -2.90
N ALA A 135 -9.47 13.29 -3.67
CA ALA A 135 -9.04 12.95 -5.02
C ALA A 135 -9.12 14.16 -5.97
N ALA A 136 -10.22 14.92 -5.92
CA ALA A 136 -10.36 16.14 -6.71
C ALA A 136 -9.28 17.18 -6.37
N VAL A 137 -8.99 17.39 -5.09
CA VAL A 137 -7.88 18.26 -4.64
C VAL A 137 -6.55 17.73 -5.15
N THR A 138 -6.26 16.45 -4.93
CA THR A 138 -4.99 15.81 -5.33
C THR A 138 -4.72 16.00 -6.82
N LEU A 139 -5.71 15.70 -7.66
CA LEU A 139 -5.59 15.77 -9.12
C LEU A 139 -5.59 17.23 -9.64
N GLY A 140 -6.22 18.16 -8.92
CA GLY A 140 -6.25 19.58 -9.27
C GLY A 140 -4.97 20.35 -8.94
N LEU A 141 -4.06 19.79 -8.14
CA LEU A 141 -2.81 20.42 -7.74
C LEU A 141 -1.73 20.22 -8.82
N GLU A 142 -1.53 21.18 -9.73
CA GLU A 142 -0.62 21.04 -10.88
C GLU A 142 0.81 20.61 -10.52
N GLY A 143 1.36 21.10 -9.42
CA GLY A 143 2.71 20.77 -8.93
C GLY A 143 2.85 19.35 -8.36
N PHE A 144 1.73 18.69 -8.06
CA PHE A 144 1.68 17.32 -7.54
C PHE A 144 0.83 16.40 -8.42
N GLY A 145 -0.49 16.61 -8.47
CA GLY A 145 -1.45 15.88 -9.31
C GLY A 145 -1.09 15.85 -10.78
N GLY A 146 -0.65 16.98 -11.33
CA GLY A 146 -0.20 17.08 -12.73
C GLY A 146 1.03 16.24 -13.07
N ARG A 147 1.68 15.63 -12.07
CA ARG A 147 2.86 14.77 -12.22
C ARG A 147 2.58 13.30 -11.88
N LEU A 148 1.34 12.99 -11.52
CA LEU A 148 0.93 11.62 -11.25
C LEU A 148 0.77 10.86 -12.55
N ALA A 149 1.38 9.68 -12.61
CA ALA A 149 1.15 8.68 -13.64
C ALA A 149 -0.12 7.85 -13.35
N GLY A 150 -0.55 7.83 -12.09
CA GLY A 150 -1.76 7.14 -11.63
C GLY A 150 -2.09 7.45 -10.18
N PHE A 151 -3.36 7.23 -9.80
CA PHE A 151 -3.83 7.51 -8.44
C PHE A 151 -4.94 6.56 -8.01
N THR A 152 -4.73 5.87 -6.88
CA THR A 152 -5.74 5.02 -6.25
C THR A 152 -5.88 5.27 -4.78
N VAL A 153 -7.06 4.91 -4.30
CA VAL A 153 -7.40 4.89 -2.88
C VAL A 153 -7.96 3.52 -2.55
N THR A 154 -7.45 2.89 -1.50
CA THR A 154 -8.04 1.68 -0.93
C THR A 154 -8.63 2.03 0.43
N ARG A 155 -9.92 1.75 0.61
CA ARG A 155 -10.59 1.84 1.91
C ARG A 155 -10.66 0.45 2.51
N ALA A 156 -10.24 0.33 3.77
CA ALA A 156 -10.44 -0.88 4.53
C ALA A 156 -11.94 -1.22 4.57
N ARG A 157 -12.27 -2.48 4.34
CA ARG A 157 -13.61 -2.97 4.64
C ARG A 157 -13.67 -3.25 6.13
N GLU A 158 -14.78 -2.88 6.77
CA GLU A 158 -14.99 -3.24 8.17
C GLU A 158 -14.88 -4.76 8.33
N ALA A 159 -14.34 -5.19 9.47
CA ALA A 159 -14.20 -6.61 9.78
C ALA A 159 -15.60 -7.22 9.88
N ASP A 160 -16.05 -7.88 8.81
CA ASP A 160 -17.29 -8.65 8.85
C ASP A 160 -17.09 -9.86 9.76
N PRO A 161 -17.78 -9.93 10.91
CA PRO A 161 -17.63 -11.02 11.87
C PRO A 161 -17.98 -12.38 11.27
N SER A 162 -18.87 -12.41 10.25
CA SER A 162 -19.30 -13.65 9.58
C SER A 162 -18.19 -14.28 8.74
N VAL A 163 -17.16 -13.51 8.40
CA VAL A 163 -16.05 -13.93 7.55
C VAL A 163 -14.94 -14.60 8.38
N GLY A 164 -15.07 -14.63 9.72
CA GLY A 164 -14.16 -15.35 10.62
C GLY A 164 -12.71 -14.84 10.57
N VAL A 165 -12.51 -13.61 10.09
CA VAL A 165 -11.20 -12.94 10.00
C VAL A 165 -10.95 -12.05 11.21
N SER A 166 -12.01 -11.70 11.94
CA SER A 166 -11.96 -10.93 13.17
C SER A 166 -11.17 -11.72 14.23
N GLY A 167 -10.00 -11.19 14.61
CA GLY A 167 -9.16 -11.77 15.67
C GLY A 167 -7.82 -12.35 15.22
N VAL A 168 -7.57 -12.51 13.91
CA VAL A 168 -6.23 -12.83 13.40
C VAL A 168 -5.55 -11.54 12.97
N ALA A 169 -4.68 -10.98 13.83
CA ALA A 169 -4.03 -9.69 13.62
C ALA A 169 -3.34 -9.53 12.25
N HIS A 170 -2.89 -10.64 11.65
CA HIS A 170 -2.26 -10.65 10.33
C HIS A 170 -3.23 -10.53 9.15
N MET A 171 -4.54 -10.70 9.37
CA MET A 171 -5.57 -10.68 8.34
C MET A 171 -6.52 -9.47 8.44
N SER A 172 -6.57 -8.79 9.59
CA SER A 172 -7.27 -7.51 9.74
C SER A 172 -6.44 -6.34 9.19
N SER A 173 -7.11 -5.34 8.61
CA SER A 173 -6.47 -4.05 8.31
C SER A 173 -6.01 -3.39 9.61
N SER A 174 -4.79 -2.86 9.62
CA SER A 174 -4.25 -2.08 10.76
C SER A 174 -4.42 -0.56 10.57
N ARG A 175 -4.95 -0.15 9.41
CA ARG A 175 -5.25 1.22 9.00
C ARG A 175 -6.55 1.21 8.18
N ASP A 176 -7.20 2.36 8.12
CA ASP A 176 -8.50 2.50 7.44
C ASP A 176 -8.35 2.83 5.95
N LEU A 177 -7.25 3.49 5.58
CA LEU A 177 -7.05 4.07 4.25
C LEU A 177 -5.64 3.83 3.73
N MET A 178 -5.51 3.63 2.43
CA MET A 178 -4.26 3.65 1.69
C MET A 178 -4.42 4.46 0.41
N PHE A 179 -3.66 5.53 0.27
CA PHE A 179 -3.46 6.24 -0.99
C PHE A 179 -2.22 5.69 -1.68
N VAL A 180 -2.31 5.51 -2.99
CA VAL A 180 -1.16 5.14 -3.83
C VAL A 180 -1.07 6.15 -4.96
N HIS A 181 -0.06 7.01 -4.87
CA HIS A 181 0.28 7.98 -5.90
C HIS A 181 1.39 7.39 -6.74
N HIS A 182 1.17 7.24 -8.05
CA HIS A 182 2.14 6.66 -8.96
C HIS A 182 2.88 7.74 -9.74
N PHE A 183 4.15 7.50 -10.04
CA PHE A 183 5.04 8.36 -10.80
C PHE A 183 5.80 7.53 -11.84
N ASP A 184 6.07 8.12 -13.01
CA ASP A 184 6.83 7.46 -14.08
C ASP A 184 8.29 7.22 -13.67
N ASP A 185 8.88 8.17 -12.94
CA ASP A 185 10.27 8.12 -12.49
C ASP A 185 10.48 8.75 -11.10
N ALA A 186 11.65 8.51 -10.53
CA ALA A 186 12.04 9.01 -9.22
C ALA A 186 12.16 10.54 -9.16
N ASP A 187 12.57 11.19 -10.24
CA ASP A 187 12.80 12.64 -10.27
C ASP A 187 11.47 13.40 -10.22
N LEU A 188 10.47 12.93 -10.98
CA LEU A 188 9.11 13.46 -10.93
C LEU A 188 8.51 13.31 -9.55
N ALA A 189 8.70 12.14 -8.93
CA ALA A 189 8.24 11.87 -7.58
C ALA A 189 8.90 12.85 -6.58
N HIS A 190 10.22 13.02 -6.64
CA HIS A 190 10.94 13.99 -5.80
C HIS A 190 10.45 15.42 -6.00
N LYS A 191 10.30 15.86 -7.25
CA LYS A 191 9.83 17.22 -7.55
C LYS A 191 8.40 17.43 -7.06
N ALA A 192 7.53 16.42 -7.16
CA ALA A 192 6.15 16.50 -6.71
C ALA A 192 6.07 16.65 -5.19
N MET A 193 6.76 15.79 -4.43
CA MET A 193 6.77 15.82 -2.97
C MET A 193 7.44 17.06 -2.38
N ASN A 194 8.40 17.66 -3.08
CA ASN A 194 9.05 18.92 -2.67
C ASN A 194 8.33 20.18 -3.18
N SER A 195 7.16 20.04 -3.82
CA SER A 195 6.39 21.18 -4.31
C SER A 195 5.57 21.83 -3.19
N ALA A 196 5.27 23.13 -3.33
CA ALA A 196 4.33 23.82 -2.44
C ALA A 196 2.93 23.19 -2.46
N ASP A 197 2.59 22.50 -3.56
CA ASP A 197 1.32 21.80 -3.71
C ASP A 197 1.24 20.52 -2.87
N TYR A 198 2.37 19.86 -2.59
CA TYR A 198 2.38 18.74 -1.64
C TYR A 198 2.02 19.21 -0.23
N ALA A 199 2.54 20.34 0.23
CA ALA A 199 2.14 20.92 1.51
C ALA A 199 0.64 21.28 1.56
N ARG A 200 0.05 21.70 0.43
CA ARG A 200 -1.40 21.93 0.32
C ARG A 200 -2.20 20.62 0.40
N LEU A 201 -1.69 19.56 -0.22
CA LEU A 201 -2.27 18.22 -0.13
C LEU A 201 -2.30 17.74 1.32
N GLU A 202 -1.23 17.96 2.07
CA GLU A 202 -1.14 17.61 3.50
C GLU A 202 -2.19 18.36 4.33
N LEU A 203 -2.37 19.66 4.10
CA LEU A 203 -3.43 20.43 4.77
C LEU A 203 -4.85 19.94 4.43
N ALA A 204 -5.08 19.45 3.21
CA ALA A 204 -6.36 18.86 2.84
C ALA A 204 -6.59 17.52 3.56
N GLN A 205 -5.52 16.79 3.87
CA GLN A 205 -5.57 15.50 4.55
C GLN A 205 -5.92 15.61 6.05
N ASP A 206 -5.63 16.75 6.70
CA ASP A 206 -5.97 17.00 8.12
C ASP A 206 -7.47 16.84 8.42
N LYS A 207 -8.34 17.05 7.43
CA LYS A 207 -9.79 16.88 7.60
C LYS A 207 -10.23 15.42 7.52
N LEU A 208 -9.42 14.56 6.93
CA LEU A 208 -9.78 13.20 6.54
C LEU A 208 -9.23 12.16 7.51
N PHE A 209 -7.95 12.23 7.82
CA PHE A 209 -7.29 11.20 8.63
C PHE A 209 -6.61 11.75 9.89
N ASP A 210 -6.43 10.86 10.85
CA ASP A 210 -5.63 11.12 12.04
C ASP A 210 -4.16 11.25 11.63
N TRP A 211 -3.58 12.44 11.83
CA TRP A 211 -2.23 12.76 11.38
C TRP A 211 -1.17 11.88 12.04
N ASP A 212 -1.36 11.53 13.31
CA ASP A 212 -0.42 10.71 14.08
C ASP A 212 -0.43 9.24 13.62
N SER A 213 -1.49 8.82 12.93
CA SER A 213 -1.60 7.47 12.36
C SER A 213 -0.91 7.32 10.99
N ARG A 214 -0.52 8.44 10.38
CA ARG A 214 -0.07 8.55 8.99
C ARG A 214 1.30 7.92 8.81
N ILE A 215 1.41 7.02 7.83
CA ILE A 215 2.66 6.41 7.39
C ILE A 215 2.82 6.71 5.91
N VAL A 216 3.95 7.30 5.54
CA VAL A 216 4.29 7.63 4.15
C VAL A 216 5.56 6.91 3.76
N VAL A 217 5.51 6.12 2.69
CA VAL A 217 6.65 5.35 2.17
C VAL A 217 6.71 5.50 0.66
N MET A 218 7.86 5.96 0.16
CA MET A 218 8.15 6.00 -1.27
C MET A 218 8.89 4.74 -1.69
N THR A 219 8.46 4.15 -2.80
CA THR A 219 8.93 2.84 -3.24
C THR A 219 9.15 2.77 -4.74
N ARG A 220 9.87 1.74 -5.18
CA ARG A 220 9.90 1.27 -6.57
C ARG A 220 9.29 -0.13 -6.67
N GLY A 221 8.29 -0.27 -7.53
CA GLY A 221 7.59 -1.53 -7.79
C GLY A 221 8.34 -2.48 -8.73
N TRP A 222 8.24 -3.77 -8.40
CA TRP A 222 8.64 -4.92 -9.21
C TRP A 222 7.41 -5.78 -9.45
N VAL A 223 6.91 -5.80 -10.68
CA VAL A 223 5.69 -6.53 -11.04
C VAL A 223 6.03 -8.00 -11.23
N LEU A 224 5.42 -8.86 -10.40
CA LEU A 224 5.53 -10.32 -10.46
C LEU A 224 4.38 -10.94 -11.28
N LYS A 225 3.19 -10.33 -11.22
CA LYS A 225 2.01 -10.72 -12.00
C LYS A 225 1.23 -9.48 -12.42
N GLY A 226 0.62 -9.54 -13.60
CA GLY A 226 -0.17 -8.47 -14.19
C GLY A 226 0.66 -7.57 -15.11
N GLU A 227 0.01 -6.63 -15.79
CA GLU A 227 0.68 -5.73 -16.73
C GLU A 227 1.45 -4.60 -16.03
N ASN A 228 2.56 -4.19 -16.66
CA ASN A 228 3.16 -2.88 -16.43
C ASN A 228 2.29 -1.87 -17.17
N ALA A 229 1.32 -1.28 -16.47
CA ALA A 229 0.57 -0.16 -17.01
C ALA A 229 1.44 1.10 -17.13
#